data_AF-A0A0N9N8K6-F1
#
_entry.id   AF-A0A0N9N8K6-F1
#
_cell.length_a   1.000
_cell.length_b   1.000
_cell.length_c   1.000
_cell.angle_alpha   90.00
_cell.angle_beta   90.00
_cell.angle_gamma   90.00
#
_symmetry.space_group_name_H-M   'P 1'
#
loop_
_entity.id
_entity.type
_entity.pdbx_description
1 polymer ?
#
loop_
_entity_poly.entity_id
_entity_poly.type
_entity_poly.pdbx_seq_one_letter_code
_entity_poly.pdbx_strand_id
1 'polypeptide(L)' 'MALIQGKLPKYLLAPEVSALHHYVPDLHRRMLLATLWNTYICINEALALTLSDFSLVPPYHC' A
#
# COMPACT_ATOMS: atom_id res chain seq x y z
N MET A 1 -12.63 -11.91 4.49
CA MET A 1 -13.08 -13.30 4.25
C MET A 1 -12.99 -13.57 2.75
N ALA A 2 -11.81 -13.98 2.28
CA ALA A 2 -11.55 -14.38 0.89
C ALA A 2 -11.55 -15.92 0.73
N LEU A 3 -12.57 -16.59 1.27
CA LEU A 3 -12.63 -18.05 1.32
C LEU A 3 -13.56 -18.70 0.29
N ILE A 4 -14.10 -17.97 -0.69
CA ILE A 4 -15.05 -18.54 -1.65
C ILE A 4 -14.70 -18.15 -3.08
N GLN A 5 -13.61 -18.69 -3.64
CA GLN A 5 -13.36 -18.71 -5.09
C GLN A 5 -12.19 -19.66 -5.41
N GLY A 6 -12.42 -20.97 -5.32
CA GLY A 6 -11.41 -22.02 -5.53
C GLY A 6 -10.84 -22.14 -6.96
N LYS A 7 -11.04 -21.16 -7.84
CA LYS A 7 -10.63 -21.21 -9.26
C LYS A 7 -10.00 -19.92 -9.80
N LEU A 8 -9.98 -18.83 -9.03
CA LEU A 8 -9.37 -17.55 -9.41
C LEU A 8 -8.22 -17.25 -8.44
N PRO A 9 -7.12 -16.61 -8.89
CA PRO A 9 -6.12 -16.06 -7.97
C PRO A 9 -6.80 -15.27 -6.85
N LYS A 10 -6.42 -15.60 -5.62
CA LYS A 10 -6.96 -14.97 -4.41
C LYS A 10 -6.40 -13.56 -4.31
N TYR A 11 -7.10 -12.60 -4.92
CA TYR A 11 -6.80 -11.19 -4.77
C TYR A 11 -7.30 -10.70 -3.41
N LEU A 12 -6.48 -9.90 -2.73
CA LEU A 12 -6.89 -9.24 -1.49
C LEU A 12 -7.96 -8.20 -1.82
N LEU A 13 -9.09 -8.26 -1.11
CA LEU A 13 -10.13 -7.25 -1.23
C LEU A 13 -9.73 -5.98 -0.47
N ALA A 14 -10.28 -4.82 -0.85
CA ALA A 14 -10.05 -3.54 -0.17
C ALA A 14 -10.15 -3.60 1.38
N PRO A 15 -11.16 -4.24 2.00
CA PRO A 15 -11.22 -4.39 3.46
C PRO A 15 -10.10 -5.27 4.04
N GLU A 16 -9.58 -6.22 3.27
CA GLU A 16 -8.49 -7.09 3.71
C GLU A 16 -7.15 -6.37 3.65
N VAL A 17 -6.93 -5.53 2.65
CA VAL A 17 -5.77 -4.63 2.56
C VAL A 17 -5.80 -3.59 3.69
N SER A 18 -6.98 -3.02 3.98
CA SER A 18 -7.15 -2.07 5.09
C SER A 18 -6.89 -2.73 6.46
N ALA A 19 -7.36 -3.96 6.66
CA ALA A 19 -7.03 -4.73 7.85
C ALA A 19 -5.53 -5.01 7.97
N LEU A 20 -4.86 -5.37 6.87
CA LEU A 20 -3.40 -5.57 6.81
C LEU A 20 -2.65 -4.30 7.26
N HIS A 21 -3.12 -3.13 6.84
CA HIS A 21 -2.58 -1.84 7.27
C HIS A 21 -2.77 -1.56 8.77
N HIS A 22 -3.83 -2.09 9.38
CA HIS A 22 -4.08 -1.97 10.81
C HIS A 22 -3.21 -2.91 11.66
N TYR A 23 -2.91 -4.11 11.14
CA TYR A 23 -2.10 -5.12 11.85
C TYR A 23 -0.58 -4.90 11.73
N VAL A 24 -0.11 -4.02 10.85
CA VAL A 24 1.32 -3.73 10.68
C VAL A 24 1.69 -2.50 11.52
N PRO A 25 2.37 -2.67 12.67
CA PRO A 25 2.76 -1.55 13.53
C PRO A 25 3.97 -0.77 12.98
N ASP A 26 4.74 -1.36 12.07
CA ASP A 26 5.92 -0.72 11.46
C ASP A 26 5.51 0.40 10.50
N LEU A 27 5.87 1.64 10.84
CA LEU A 27 5.57 2.83 10.01
C LEU A 27 6.12 2.70 8.59
N HIS A 28 7.34 2.19 8.42
CA HIS A 28 7.97 2.02 7.11
C HIS A 28 7.22 1.00 6.24
N ARG A 29 6.84 -0.15 6.82
CA ARG A 29 6.06 -1.18 6.11
C ARG A 29 4.66 -0.68 5.77
N ARG A 30 4.06 0.08 6.67
CA ARG A 30 2.75 0.71 6.45
C ARG A 30 2.80 1.75 5.32
N MET A 31 3.84 2.59 5.29
CA MET A 31 4.08 3.52 4.17
C MET A 31 4.26 2.77 2.85
N LEU A 32 5.09 1.74 2.79
CA LEU A 32 5.29 0.94 1.57
C LEU A 32 3.98 0.33 1.06
N LEU A 33 3.19 -0.28 1.94
CA LEU A 33 1.86 -0.80 1.61
C LEU A 33 0.90 0.30 1.15
N ALA A 34 0.97 1.49 1.75
CA ALA A 34 0.15 2.63 1.35
C ALA A 34 0.52 3.09 -0.06
N THR A 35 1.80 3.28 -0.34
CA THR A 35 2.28 3.70 -1.66
C THR A 35 1.93 2.69 -2.74
N LEU A 36 2.10 1.39 -2.46
CA LEU A 36 1.68 0.31 -3.35
C LEU A 36 0.19 0.36 -3.67
N TRP A 37 -0.65 0.54 -2.65
CA TRP A 37 -2.10 0.57 -2.84
C TRP A 37 -2.59 1.83 -3.55
N ASN A 38 -2.00 2.99 -3.25
CA ASN A 38 -2.43 4.27 -3.83
C ASN A 38 -1.94 4.46 -5.27
N THR A 39 -0.76 3.92 -5.62
CA THR A 39 -0.13 4.15 -6.93
C THR A 39 -0.09 2.89 -7.80
N TYR A 40 -0.47 1.73 -7.28
CA TYR A 40 -0.40 0.42 -7.97
C TYR A 40 0.99 0.10 -8.55
N ILE A 41 2.05 0.59 -7.89
CA ILE A 41 3.43 0.41 -8.35
C ILE A 41 3.92 -1.03 -8.12
N CYS A 42 4.89 -1.50 -8.90
CA CYS A 42 5.50 -2.81 -8.67
C CYS A 42 6.34 -2.82 -7.39
N ILE A 43 6.39 -3.95 -6.69
CA ILE A 43 7.10 -4.10 -5.42
C ILE A 43 8.60 -3.74 -5.53
N ASN A 44 9.21 -4.05 -6.66
CA ASN A 44 10.62 -3.82 -6.94
C ASN A 44 10.93 -2.32 -7.01
N GLU A 45 10.04 -1.56 -7.62
CA GLU A 45 10.12 -0.10 -7.72
C GLU A 45 9.77 0.54 -6.39
N ALA A 46 8.75 0.04 -5.68
CA ALA A 46 8.39 0.51 -4.34
C ALA A 46 9.53 0.36 -3.33
N LEU A 47 10.34 -0.69 -3.44
CA LEU A 47 11.51 -0.91 -2.59
C LEU A 47 12.70 -0.04 -2.98
N ALA A 48 12.75 0.44 -4.22
CA ALA A 48 13.76 1.39 -4.68
C ALA A 48 13.44 2.83 -4.26
N LEU A 49 12.18 3.14 -3.97
CA LEU A 49 11.77 4.45 -3.46
C LEU A 49 12.32 4.69 -2.05
N THR A 50 12.97 5.83 -1.89
CA THR A 50 13.45 6.31 -0.60
C THR A 50 12.54 7.41 -0.07
N LEU A 51 12.69 7.77 1.21
CA LEU A 51 11.93 8.87 1.83
C LEU A 51 12.13 10.21 1.09
N SER A 52 13.29 10.41 0.46
CA SER A 52 13.63 11.62 -0.29
C SER A 52 12.84 11.76 -1.60
N ASP A 53 12.25 10.68 -2.11
CA ASP A 53 11.45 10.71 -3.35
C ASP A 53 10.02 11.22 -3.11
N PHE A 54 9.60 11.37 -1.86
CA PHE A 54 8.28 11.86 -1.50
C PHE A 54 8.30 13.39 -1.32
N SER A 55 7.67 14.11 -2.24
CA SER A 55 7.48 15.56 -2.13
C SER A 55 6.15 15.87 -1.44
N LEU A 56 6.22 16.27 -0.17
CA LEU A 56 5.06 16.72 0.60
C LEU A 56 4.86 18.22 0.42
N VAL A 57 4.42 18.62 -0.78
CA VAL A 57 4.06 20.02 -1.03
C VAL A 57 2.66 20.26 -0.44
N PRO A 58 2.47 21.30 0.40
CA PRO A 58 1.15 21.65 0.89
C PRO A 58 0.24 22.02 -0.30
N PRO A 59 -1.02 21.56 -0.34
CA PRO A 59 -1.94 21.81 -1.45
C PRO A 59 -2.36 23.28 -1.59
N TYR A 60 -2.00 24.15 -0.64
CA TYR A 60 -2.36 25.55 -0.64
C TYR A 60 -1.10 26.41 -0.43
N HIS A 61 -0.60 26.98 -1.52
CA HIS A 61 0.27 28.15 -1.47
C HIS A 61 -0.60 29.34 -1.87
N CYS A 62 -0.99 30.14 -0.87
CA CYS A 62 -1.44 31.52 -1.08
C CYS A 62 -0.21 32.41 -1.12
#